data_AF-A0A9R1C1Q8-F1
#
_entry.id   AF-A0A9R1C1Q8-F1
#
_cell.length_a   1.000
_cell.length_b   1.000
_cell.length_c   1.000
_cell.angle_alpha   90.00
_cell.angle_beta   90.00
_cell.angle_gamma   90.00
#
_symmetry.space_group_name_H-M   'P 1'
#
loop_
_entity.id
_entity.type
_entity.pdbx_description
1 polymer ?
#
loop_
_entity_poly.entity_id
_entity_poly.type
_entity_poly.pdbx_seq_one_letter_code
_entity_poly.pdbx_strand_id
1 'polypeptide(L)'
;MNAMAATATASTSLPARTFSSARPVAWIAARCLPRRAGGESMLSPSPLRFSAVRTRRAEAARASAAGAGGAPAAALPAALLFDCDGVLVDTEKDGHRISFNETFAERELGVSWDVELYGELLKIGGGKERMTAYFNKTEWPAKAPKTDEERKEFVASLHKRKTELFMALIEKKLLPLRPGVQRLIDEALGKGVKVAVCSTSNEKAVSAIVACLLGPDRAEKITIFAGDVVPRKKPDPAIYLLAATTLEVDPSSCVVVEDSNIGLSAAKAAGMKCIVTKSGYTADEDFVIADAVFDCIGDPPEGRFDLEFCANLLQKQFVS
;
A
#
# COMPACT_ATOMS: atom_id res chain seq x y z
N MET A 1 -65.74 30.75 11.28
CA MET A 1 -66.54 30.11 12.36
C MET A 1 -65.78 28.91 12.87
N ASN A 2 -65.92 28.65 14.16
CA ASN A 2 -65.16 27.77 15.03
C ASN A 2 -65.14 26.27 14.69
N ALA A 3 -64.20 25.60 15.38
CA ALA A 3 -64.17 24.21 15.89
C ALA A 3 -63.59 23.13 14.95
N MET A 4 -62.39 22.60 15.22
CA MET A 4 -62.04 21.54 16.19
C MET A 4 -62.70 20.18 15.90
N ALA A 5 -61.88 19.20 15.50
CA ALA A 5 -61.94 17.82 16.01
C ALA A 5 -60.59 17.12 15.77
N ALA A 6 -59.97 16.68 16.86
CA ALA A 6 -58.75 15.90 16.90
C ALA A 6 -59.07 14.40 16.84
N THR A 7 -58.18 13.59 16.24
CA THR A 7 -58.13 12.14 16.48
C THR A 7 -56.70 11.63 16.54
N ALA A 8 -56.29 11.41 17.79
CA ALA A 8 -55.54 10.28 18.35
C ALA A 8 -54.38 9.63 17.58
N THR A 9 -53.22 9.78 18.21
CA THR A 9 -52.00 8.98 18.14
C THR A 9 -52.23 7.50 18.49
N ALA A 10 -51.65 6.58 17.71
CA ALA A 10 -51.39 5.20 18.12
C ALA A 10 -49.87 4.96 18.19
N SER A 11 -49.38 4.83 19.42
CA SER A 11 -48.06 4.35 19.78
C SER A 11 -48.01 2.83 19.61
N THR A 12 -47.09 2.32 18.81
CA THR A 12 -46.70 0.90 18.82
C THR A 12 -45.22 0.80 19.13
N SER A 13 -44.95 0.51 20.40
CA SER A 13 -43.64 0.13 20.93
C SER A 13 -43.17 -1.20 20.34
N LEU A 14 -42.04 -1.17 19.63
CA LEU A 14 -41.29 -2.37 19.23
C LEU A 14 -40.36 -2.82 20.37
N PRO A 15 -40.20 -4.13 20.61
CA PRO A 15 -39.46 -4.64 21.76
C PRO A 15 -37.95 -4.48 21.60
N ALA A 16 -37.30 -4.15 22.72
CA ALA A 16 -35.85 -4.08 22.86
C ALA A 16 -35.21 -5.43 22.54
N ARG A 17 -34.34 -5.46 21.52
CA ARG A 17 -33.45 -6.60 21.27
C ARG A 17 -32.26 -6.50 22.20
N THR A 18 -32.14 -7.48 23.09
CA THR A 18 -31.01 -7.72 23.97
C THR A 18 -29.78 -8.08 23.13
N PHE A 19 -28.70 -7.30 23.28
CA PHE A 19 -27.40 -7.66 22.74
C PHE A 19 -26.79 -8.76 23.60
N SER A 20 -26.60 -9.94 23.01
CA SER A 20 -25.81 -11.03 23.58
C SER A 20 -24.33 -10.67 23.50
N SER A 21 -23.64 -10.75 24.63
CA SER A 21 -22.21 -10.49 24.76
C SER A 21 -21.38 -11.59 24.09
N ALA A 22 -20.75 -11.26 22.96
CA ALA A 22 -19.72 -12.08 22.36
C ALA A 22 -18.45 -12.02 23.22
N ARG A 23 -17.92 -13.20 23.55
CA ARG A 23 -16.73 -13.42 24.39
C ARG A 23 -15.45 -12.87 23.74
N PRO A 24 -14.47 -12.40 24.53
CA PRO A 24 -13.18 -11.98 24.00
C PRO A 24 -12.36 -13.18 23.51
N VAL A 25 -11.74 -13.01 22.34
CA VAL A 25 -10.77 -13.95 21.76
C VAL A 25 -9.46 -13.85 22.54
N ALA A 26 -8.99 -14.99 23.04
CA ALA A 26 -7.77 -15.09 23.85
C ALA A 26 -6.52 -14.84 23.00
N TRP A 27 -5.66 -13.94 23.49
CA TRP A 27 -4.30 -13.75 23.01
C TRP A 27 -3.44 -14.97 23.39
N ILE A 28 -2.85 -15.65 22.41
CA ILE A 28 -1.82 -16.66 22.65
C ILE A 28 -0.49 -15.93 22.84
N ALA A 29 -0.05 -15.81 24.10
CA ALA A 29 1.30 -15.41 24.44
C ALA A 29 2.29 -16.55 24.15
N ALA A 30 3.24 -16.31 23.25
CA ALA A 30 4.37 -17.21 23.04
C ALA A 30 5.25 -17.22 24.30
N ARG A 31 5.36 -18.39 24.93
CA ARG A 31 6.23 -18.62 26.08
C ARG A 31 7.69 -18.68 25.62
N CYS A 32 8.50 -17.76 26.11
CA CYS A 32 9.96 -17.89 26.15
C CYS A 32 10.36 -19.14 26.95
N LEU A 33 11.12 -20.04 26.34
CA LEU A 33 11.86 -21.10 27.02
C LEU A 33 13.28 -20.64 27.34
N PRO A 34 13.82 -20.95 28.53
CA PRO A 34 15.16 -20.52 28.92
C PRO A 34 16.27 -21.36 28.29
N ARG A 35 17.36 -20.67 27.92
CA ARG A 35 18.65 -21.22 27.49
C ARG A 35 19.27 -22.07 28.60
N ARG A 36 19.74 -23.27 28.26
CA ARG A 36 20.72 -24.02 29.06
C ARG A 36 22.13 -23.64 28.64
N ALA A 37 22.95 -23.33 29.65
CA ALA A 37 24.39 -23.16 29.56
C ALA A 37 25.11 -24.48 29.87
N GLY A 38 26.32 -24.63 29.32
CA GLY A 38 27.27 -25.72 29.52
C GLY A 38 28.00 -25.94 28.19
N GLY A 39 29.32 -25.89 28.07
CA GLY A 39 30.39 -25.99 29.05
C GLY A 39 31.53 -26.78 28.38
N GLU A 40 32.51 -26.03 27.86
CA GLU A 40 33.94 -26.31 27.64
C GLU A 40 34.54 -27.62 27.08
N SER A 41 35.67 -27.37 26.40
CA SER A 41 36.86 -28.20 26.11
C SER A 41 36.79 -29.07 24.85
N MET A 42 37.67 -28.99 23.83
CA MET A 42 39.09 -28.66 23.58
C MET A 42 39.81 -29.89 22.98
N LEU A 43 40.62 -29.64 21.93
CA LEU A 43 41.76 -30.43 21.38
C LEU A 43 41.51 -31.45 20.23
N SER A 44 41.62 -30.97 18.96
CA SER A 44 42.74 -31.14 17.97
C SER A 44 43.50 -32.51 17.82
N PRO A 45 44.27 -32.77 16.73
CA PRO A 45 43.91 -32.93 15.30
C PRO A 45 44.60 -34.15 14.58
N SER A 46 44.34 -34.30 13.27
CA SER A 46 45.21 -34.90 12.20
C SER A 46 44.99 -36.37 11.77
N PRO A 47 45.46 -36.79 10.56
CA PRO A 47 45.52 -36.07 9.28
C PRO A 47 44.98 -36.88 8.07
N LEU A 48 44.92 -36.14 6.96
CA LEU A 48 44.72 -36.50 5.56
C LEU A 48 45.40 -37.81 5.11
N ARG A 49 44.69 -38.58 4.26
CA ARG A 49 45.30 -39.46 3.27
C ARG A 49 44.88 -39.04 1.86
N PHE A 50 45.86 -38.58 1.09
CA PHE A 50 45.83 -38.57 -0.36
C PHE A 50 45.82 -40.00 -0.90
N SER A 51 44.98 -40.28 -1.88
CA SER A 51 45.24 -41.34 -2.86
C SER A 51 44.88 -40.85 -4.25
N ALA A 52 45.79 -41.12 -5.16
CA ALA A 52 45.87 -40.56 -6.50
C ALA A 52 44.87 -41.19 -7.48
N VAL A 53 44.36 -40.32 -8.35
CA VAL A 53 44.24 -40.47 -9.80
C VAL A 53 44.05 -41.90 -10.33
N ARG A 54 42.83 -42.19 -10.76
CA ARG A 54 42.58 -43.04 -11.94
C ARG A 54 41.61 -42.32 -12.87
N THR A 55 42.18 -41.83 -13.97
CA THR A 55 41.48 -41.29 -15.13
C THR A 55 40.61 -42.37 -15.75
N ARG A 56 39.28 -42.22 -15.65
CA ARG A 56 38.34 -42.89 -16.54
C ARG A 56 37.85 -41.86 -17.56
N ARG A 57 38.33 -41.99 -18.80
CA ARG A 57 37.65 -41.44 -19.97
C ARG A 57 36.26 -42.07 -20.02
N ALA A 58 35.23 -41.26 -19.83
CA ALA A 58 33.87 -41.60 -20.22
C ALA A 58 33.53 -40.73 -21.44
N GLU A 59 33.32 -41.39 -22.56
CA GLU A 59 32.91 -40.79 -23.83
C GLU A 59 31.57 -40.07 -23.67
N ALA A 60 31.53 -38.85 -24.18
CA ALA A 60 30.34 -38.03 -24.27
C ALA A 60 29.41 -38.59 -25.37
N ALA A 61 28.32 -39.23 -24.97
CA ALA A 61 27.19 -39.46 -25.87
C ALA A 61 26.37 -38.16 -25.94
N ARG A 62 26.58 -37.38 -27.00
CA ARG A 62 25.70 -36.28 -27.40
C ARG A 62 24.41 -36.87 -27.96
N ALA A 63 23.32 -36.78 -27.21
CA ALA A 63 21.97 -36.87 -27.76
C ALA A 63 21.49 -35.46 -28.12
N SER A 64 21.47 -35.12 -29.41
CA SER A 64 20.80 -33.91 -29.89
C SER A 64 19.31 -34.20 -30.07
N ALA A 65 18.50 -33.74 -29.13
CA ALA A 65 17.07 -33.53 -29.38
C ALA A 65 16.90 -32.07 -29.82
N ALA A 66 16.78 -31.86 -31.13
CA ALA A 66 16.29 -30.61 -31.69
C ALA A 66 14.78 -30.54 -31.42
N GLY A 67 14.42 -29.93 -30.29
CA GLY A 67 13.05 -29.53 -29.97
C GLY A 67 12.86 -28.05 -30.31
N ALA A 68 11.77 -27.72 -30.99
CA ALA A 68 11.40 -26.38 -31.42
C ALA A 68 11.59 -25.35 -30.29
N GLY A 69 12.41 -24.33 -30.54
CA GLY A 69 12.71 -23.26 -29.60
C GLY A 69 11.54 -22.33 -29.41
N GLY A 70 10.62 -22.68 -28.52
CA GLY A 70 9.90 -21.67 -27.74
C GLY A 70 10.89 -21.04 -26.77
N ALA A 71 10.96 -19.70 -26.71
CA ALA A 71 11.71 -19.04 -25.65
C ALA A 71 11.28 -19.61 -24.29
N PRO A 72 12.19 -19.88 -23.34
CA PRO A 72 11.80 -20.35 -22.02
C PRO A 72 10.83 -19.32 -21.42
N ALA A 73 9.64 -19.77 -21.02
CA ALA A 73 8.65 -18.90 -20.36
C ALA A 73 9.34 -18.14 -19.23
N ALA A 74 9.16 -16.82 -19.21
CA ALA A 74 9.84 -15.99 -18.22
C ALA A 74 9.47 -16.42 -16.80
N ALA A 75 10.47 -16.59 -15.94
CA ALA A 75 10.23 -16.84 -14.53
C ALA A 75 9.45 -15.65 -13.96
N LEU A 76 8.30 -15.93 -13.36
CA LEU A 76 7.46 -14.91 -12.73
C LEU A 76 8.22 -14.24 -11.56
N PRO A 77 7.87 -13.00 -11.19
CA PRO A 77 8.38 -12.38 -9.98
C PRO A 77 8.10 -13.27 -8.76
N ALA A 78 9.04 -13.30 -7.81
CA ALA A 78 8.83 -13.98 -6.55
C ALA A 78 7.80 -13.23 -5.68
N ALA A 79 7.76 -11.90 -5.80
CA ALA A 79 6.77 -11.05 -5.17
C ALA A 79 6.45 -9.79 -6.01
N LEU A 80 5.20 -9.35 -5.92
CA LEU A 80 4.78 -7.99 -6.28
C LEU A 80 4.59 -7.16 -5.01
N LEU A 81 5.27 -6.01 -4.93
CA LEU A 81 5.17 -5.09 -3.80
C LEU A 81 4.51 -3.80 -4.27
N PHE A 82 3.34 -3.48 -3.75
CA PHE A 82 2.59 -2.29 -4.12
C PHE A 82 2.81 -1.18 -3.09
N ASP A 83 3.03 0.05 -3.53
CA ASP A 83 2.68 1.18 -2.66
C ASP A 83 1.15 1.24 -2.46
N CYS A 84 0.68 2.00 -1.46
CA CYS A 84 -0.74 2.18 -1.19
C CYS A 84 -1.29 3.45 -1.84
N ASP A 85 -0.70 4.60 -1.51
CA ASP A 85 -1.25 5.93 -1.79
C ASP A 85 -0.80 6.36 -3.18
N GLY A 86 -1.75 6.55 -4.09
CA GLY A 86 -1.45 6.82 -5.49
C GLY A 86 -1.24 5.56 -6.33
N VAL A 87 -1.10 4.36 -5.74
CA VAL A 87 -1.01 3.08 -6.48
C VAL A 87 -2.27 2.24 -6.36
N LEU A 88 -2.63 1.76 -5.15
CA LEU A 88 -3.87 0.99 -5.00
C LEU A 88 -5.08 1.88 -5.28
N VAL A 89 -4.98 3.13 -4.83
CA VAL A 89 -6.04 4.13 -4.81
C VAL A 89 -5.40 5.49 -5.00
N ASP A 90 -6.02 6.40 -5.75
CA ASP A 90 -5.58 7.79 -5.81
C ASP A 90 -6.04 8.56 -4.54
N THR A 91 -5.46 8.22 -3.40
CA THR A 91 -5.97 8.58 -2.07
C THR A 91 -5.99 10.08 -1.84
N GLU A 92 -5.01 10.84 -2.33
CA GLU A 92 -4.99 12.28 -2.20
C GLU A 92 -6.10 12.95 -3.04
N LYS A 93 -6.26 12.54 -4.30
CA LYS A 93 -7.20 13.17 -5.24
C LYS A 93 -8.65 12.78 -4.95
N ASP A 94 -8.90 11.51 -4.66
CA ASP A 94 -10.24 10.94 -4.59
C ASP A 94 -10.68 10.64 -3.15
N GLY A 95 -9.76 10.70 -2.17
CA GLY A 95 -10.07 10.46 -0.76
C GLY A 95 -9.86 11.70 0.13
N HIS A 96 -8.63 12.18 0.26
CA HIS A 96 -8.30 13.26 1.17
C HIS A 96 -8.95 14.57 0.75
N ARG A 97 -8.82 14.97 -0.53
CA ARG A 97 -9.49 16.16 -1.06
C ARG A 97 -11.00 16.11 -0.87
N ILE A 98 -11.62 14.96 -1.15
CA ILE A 98 -13.07 14.76 -0.98
C ILE A 98 -13.47 14.91 0.50
N SER A 99 -12.77 14.24 1.42
CA SER A 99 -13.06 14.34 2.86
C SER A 99 -12.81 15.75 3.43
N PHE A 100 -11.87 16.53 2.88
CA PHE A 100 -11.75 17.96 3.21
C PHE A 100 -12.99 18.73 2.77
N ASN A 101 -13.39 18.60 1.50
CA ASN A 101 -14.54 19.30 0.94
C ASN A 101 -15.86 18.93 1.65
N GLU A 102 -16.06 17.66 1.97
CA GLU A 102 -17.21 17.21 2.78
C GLU A 102 -17.19 17.84 4.17
N THR A 103 -16.02 17.89 4.83
CA THR A 103 -15.88 18.56 6.13
C THR A 103 -16.21 20.05 6.04
N PHE A 104 -15.73 20.74 4.99
CA PHE A 104 -16.01 22.16 4.80
C PHE A 104 -17.49 22.41 4.50
N ALA A 105 -18.14 21.52 3.75
CA ALA A 105 -19.56 21.57 3.46
C ALA A 105 -20.40 21.31 4.72
N GLU A 106 -20.10 20.27 5.51
CA GLU A 106 -20.78 19.97 6.79
C GLU A 106 -20.70 21.15 7.78
N ARG A 107 -19.62 21.93 7.71
CA ARG A 107 -19.39 23.10 8.56
C ARG A 107 -19.89 24.41 7.93
N GLU A 108 -20.41 24.35 6.71
CA GLU A 108 -20.91 25.47 5.91
C GLU A 108 -19.88 26.61 5.82
N LEU A 109 -18.63 26.27 5.50
CA LEU A 109 -17.53 27.23 5.44
C LEU A 109 -17.46 27.99 4.10
N GLY A 110 -18.22 27.56 3.09
CA GLY A 110 -18.17 28.15 1.75
C GLY A 110 -16.85 27.90 1.02
N VAL A 111 -16.14 26.82 1.37
CA VAL A 111 -14.81 26.47 0.84
C VAL A 111 -14.90 25.13 0.13
N SER A 112 -14.28 25.05 -1.04
CA SER A 112 -14.09 23.80 -1.79
C SER A 112 -12.72 23.86 -2.47
N TRP A 113 -11.97 22.76 -2.37
CA TRP A 113 -10.71 22.57 -3.07
C TRP A 113 -10.93 21.66 -4.28
N ASP A 114 -10.80 22.23 -5.48
CA ASP A 114 -10.72 21.45 -6.72
C ASP A 114 -9.38 20.69 -6.81
N VAL A 115 -9.19 19.93 -7.88
CA VAL A 115 -8.03 19.05 -8.04
C VAL A 115 -6.75 19.89 -8.15
N GLU A 116 -6.80 20.95 -8.95
CA GLU A 116 -5.69 21.84 -9.24
C GLU A 116 -5.22 22.57 -7.97
N LEU A 117 -6.15 23.20 -7.23
CA LEU A 117 -5.85 23.88 -5.98
C LEU A 117 -5.34 22.90 -4.92
N TYR A 118 -5.92 21.71 -4.81
CA TYR A 118 -5.44 20.72 -3.84
C TYR A 118 -4.01 20.27 -4.17
N GLY A 119 -3.66 20.12 -5.44
CA GLY A 119 -2.29 19.85 -5.89
C GLY A 119 -1.29 20.92 -5.47
N GLU A 120 -1.66 22.21 -5.56
CA GLU A 120 -0.83 23.30 -5.02
C GLU A 120 -0.68 23.21 -3.50
N LEU A 121 -1.79 22.94 -2.82
CA LEU A 121 -1.85 22.85 -1.36
C LEU A 121 -1.10 21.63 -0.81
N LEU A 122 -0.93 20.55 -1.58
CA LEU A 122 -0.16 19.36 -1.18
C LEU A 122 1.32 19.67 -0.95
N LYS A 123 1.86 20.72 -1.57
CA LYS A 123 3.23 21.20 -1.33
C LYS A 123 3.44 21.72 0.10
N ILE A 124 2.34 21.99 0.82
CA ILE A 124 2.34 22.31 2.24
C ILE A 124 2.11 21.00 3.00
N GLY A 125 3.11 20.58 3.77
CA GLY A 125 3.06 19.34 4.54
C GLY A 125 2.04 19.40 5.68
N GLY A 126 1.27 18.34 5.87
CA GLY A 126 0.30 18.21 6.96
C GLY A 126 -1.06 18.86 6.68
N GLY A 127 -2.15 18.15 7.02
CA GLY A 127 -3.50 18.60 6.71
C GLY A 127 -3.95 19.85 7.49
N LYS A 128 -3.46 20.04 8.73
CA LYS A 128 -3.79 21.21 9.57
C LYS A 128 -3.06 22.46 9.09
N GLU A 129 -1.78 22.28 8.77
CA GLU A 129 -0.88 23.32 8.28
C GLU A 129 -1.37 23.82 6.91
N ARG A 130 -1.81 22.89 6.04
CA ARG A 130 -2.46 23.20 4.76
C ARG A 130 -3.71 24.06 4.90
N MET A 131 -4.64 23.68 5.79
CA MET A 131 -5.84 24.49 6.07
C MET A 131 -5.48 25.87 6.61
N THR A 132 -4.57 25.93 7.58
CA THR A 132 -4.11 27.19 8.18
C THR A 132 -3.50 28.11 7.14
N ALA A 133 -2.60 27.59 6.30
CA ALA A 133 -1.95 28.35 5.23
C ALA A 133 -2.96 28.83 4.18
N TYR A 134 -3.92 27.99 3.79
CA TYR A 134 -5.00 28.36 2.87
C TYR A 134 -5.84 29.52 3.42
N PHE A 135 -6.32 29.43 4.67
CA PHE A 135 -7.14 30.48 5.29
C PHE A 135 -6.36 31.78 5.55
N ASN A 136 -5.06 31.67 5.87
CA ASN A 136 -4.20 32.85 6.00
C ASN A 136 -3.96 33.57 4.66
N LYS A 137 -3.87 32.82 3.55
CA LYS A 137 -3.63 33.38 2.21
C LYS A 137 -4.89 33.97 1.58
N THR A 138 -6.04 33.37 1.83
CA THR A 138 -7.32 33.75 1.22
C THR A 138 -8.11 34.63 2.18
N GLU A 139 -8.92 34.02 3.04
CA GLU A 139 -9.59 34.63 4.17
C GLU A 139 -10.05 33.51 5.12
N TRP A 140 -10.07 33.78 6.42
CA TRP A 140 -10.67 32.86 7.38
C TRP A 140 -12.20 32.85 7.20
N PRO A 141 -12.87 31.68 7.21
CA PRO A 141 -14.32 31.60 7.10
C PRO A 141 -15.02 32.43 8.17
N ALA A 142 -16.19 33.00 7.87
CA ALA A 142 -16.94 33.84 8.83
C ALA A 142 -17.29 33.13 10.15
N LYS A 143 -17.40 31.79 10.12
CA LYS A 143 -17.65 30.93 11.29
C LYS A 143 -16.38 30.59 12.09
N ALA A 144 -15.20 30.95 11.60
CA ALA A 144 -13.95 30.70 12.30
C ALA A 144 -13.78 31.67 13.48
N PRO A 145 -13.11 31.23 14.56
CA PRO A 145 -12.77 32.11 15.68
C PRO A 145 -11.83 33.26 15.27
N LYS A 146 -11.74 34.26 16.14
CA LYS A 146 -10.94 35.47 15.88
C LYS A 146 -9.52 35.39 16.45
N THR A 147 -9.32 34.65 17.54
CA THR A 147 -8.01 34.52 18.18
C THR A 147 -7.21 33.37 17.56
N ASP A 148 -5.88 33.46 17.63
CA ASP A 148 -4.99 32.46 17.04
C ASP A 148 -5.07 31.11 17.78
N GLU A 149 -5.25 31.14 19.10
CA GLU A 149 -5.44 29.96 19.93
C GLU A 149 -6.71 29.20 19.54
N GLU A 150 -7.85 29.89 19.47
CA GLU A 150 -9.12 29.27 19.09
C GLU A 150 -9.10 28.80 17.62
N ARG A 151 -8.40 29.51 16.73
CA ARG A 151 -8.21 29.09 15.33
C ARG A 151 -7.43 27.78 15.22
N LYS A 152 -6.40 27.58 16.05
CA LYS A 152 -5.66 26.30 16.11
C LYS A 152 -6.58 25.16 16.53
N GLU A 153 -7.42 25.37 17.54
CA GLU A 153 -8.40 24.36 17.99
C GLU A 153 -9.46 24.09 16.92
N PHE A 154 -9.94 25.13 16.24
CA PHE A 154 -10.88 25.02 15.14
C PHE A 154 -10.31 24.17 14.00
N VAL A 155 -9.10 24.48 13.52
CA VAL A 155 -8.39 23.69 12.48
C VAL A 155 -8.17 22.25 12.94
N ALA A 156 -7.79 22.02 14.20
CA ALA A 156 -7.65 20.67 14.74
C ALA A 156 -8.98 19.89 14.71
N SER A 157 -10.10 20.55 15.02
CA SER A 157 -11.44 19.95 14.96
C SER A 157 -11.86 19.59 13.53
N LEU A 158 -11.56 20.45 12.54
CA LEU A 158 -11.80 20.18 11.12
C LEU A 158 -10.97 18.99 10.66
N HIS A 159 -9.68 18.97 11.02
CA HIS A 159 -8.79 17.89 10.63
C HIS A 159 -9.23 16.53 11.22
N LYS A 160 -9.68 16.54 12.49
CA LYS A 160 -10.25 15.35 13.13
C LYS A 160 -11.48 14.85 12.36
N ARG A 161 -12.43 15.75 12.04
CA ARG A 161 -13.63 15.38 11.29
C ARG A 161 -13.30 14.87 9.89
N LYS A 162 -12.39 15.53 9.18
CA LYS A 162 -11.88 15.08 7.87
C LYS A 162 -11.28 13.68 7.95
N THR A 163 -10.58 13.37 9.03
CA THR A 163 -9.98 12.04 9.24
C THR A 163 -11.06 10.98 9.44
N GLU A 164 -12.10 11.28 10.22
CA GLU A 164 -13.26 10.39 10.40
C GLU A 164 -13.99 10.14 9.08
N LEU A 165 -14.25 11.19 8.29
CA LEU A 165 -14.90 11.08 6.98
C LEU A 165 -14.05 10.27 5.99
N PHE A 166 -12.73 10.49 5.96
CA PHE A 166 -11.84 9.70 5.12
C PHE A 166 -11.91 8.20 5.44
N MET A 167 -11.89 7.82 6.72
CA MET A 167 -12.07 6.41 7.10
C MET A 167 -13.45 5.88 6.70
N ALA A 168 -14.50 6.69 6.85
CA ALA A 168 -15.85 6.31 6.44
C ALA A 168 -15.97 6.12 4.90
N LEU A 169 -15.25 6.90 4.09
CA LEU A 169 -15.20 6.71 2.63
C LEU A 169 -14.64 5.33 2.27
N ILE A 170 -13.57 4.91 2.95
CA ILE A 170 -12.95 3.58 2.76
C ILE A 170 -13.92 2.48 3.20
N GLU A 171 -14.46 2.57 4.41
CA GLU A 171 -15.36 1.55 4.99
C GLU A 171 -16.64 1.37 4.15
N LYS A 172 -17.16 2.46 3.58
CA LYS A 172 -18.33 2.46 2.68
C LYS A 172 -17.99 2.11 1.23
N LYS A 173 -16.72 1.85 0.92
CA LYS A 173 -16.23 1.53 -0.44
C LYS A 173 -16.54 2.61 -1.49
N LEU A 174 -16.51 3.87 -1.06
CA LEU A 174 -16.74 5.03 -1.94
C LEU A 174 -15.46 5.52 -2.62
N LEU A 175 -14.32 4.94 -2.26
CA LEU A 175 -13.03 5.24 -2.81
C LEU A 175 -12.64 4.14 -3.83
N PRO A 176 -12.49 4.45 -5.13
CA PRO A 176 -12.24 3.43 -6.13
C PRO A 176 -10.79 2.95 -6.09
N LEU A 177 -10.58 1.65 -6.35
CA LEU A 177 -9.27 1.15 -6.71
C LEU A 177 -8.85 1.75 -8.05
N ARG A 178 -7.54 1.98 -8.25
CA ARG A 178 -7.02 2.40 -9.55
C ARG A 178 -7.22 1.28 -10.59
N PRO A 179 -7.44 1.64 -11.87
CA PRO A 179 -7.66 0.65 -12.93
C PRO A 179 -6.55 -0.40 -12.98
N GLY A 180 -6.93 -1.68 -13.07
CA GLY A 180 -6.02 -2.82 -13.14
C GLY A 180 -5.43 -3.33 -11.82
N VAL A 181 -5.56 -2.61 -10.71
CA VAL A 181 -4.98 -3.02 -9.41
C VAL A 181 -5.50 -4.37 -8.96
N GLN A 182 -6.83 -4.52 -8.88
CA GLN A 182 -7.44 -5.77 -8.43
C GLN A 182 -7.07 -6.93 -9.38
N ARG A 183 -7.11 -6.68 -10.70
CA ARG A 183 -6.76 -7.66 -11.73
C ARG A 183 -5.33 -8.17 -11.57
N LEU A 184 -4.36 -7.27 -11.46
CA LEU A 184 -2.95 -7.65 -11.34
C LEU A 184 -2.67 -8.43 -10.04
N ILE A 185 -3.33 -8.05 -8.94
CA ILE A 185 -3.27 -8.80 -7.69
C ILE A 185 -3.87 -10.20 -7.87
N ASP A 186 -5.00 -10.34 -8.55
CA ASP A 186 -5.62 -11.64 -8.82
C ASP A 186 -4.74 -12.53 -9.70
N GLU A 187 -4.11 -11.98 -10.73
CA GLU A 187 -3.14 -12.69 -11.57
C GLU A 187 -1.96 -13.20 -10.74
N ALA A 188 -1.40 -12.35 -9.88
CA ALA A 188 -0.27 -12.69 -9.02
C ALA A 188 -0.62 -13.82 -8.05
N LEU A 189 -1.70 -13.64 -7.27
CA LEU A 189 -2.17 -14.62 -6.31
C LEU A 189 -2.56 -15.94 -7.01
N GLY A 190 -3.19 -15.88 -8.18
CA GLY A 190 -3.57 -17.05 -8.97
C GLY A 190 -2.39 -17.87 -9.50
N LYS A 191 -1.21 -17.26 -9.65
CA LYS A 191 0.03 -17.94 -10.05
C LYS A 191 1.01 -18.19 -8.89
N GLY A 192 0.59 -17.98 -7.66
CA GLY A 192 1.41 -18.21 -6.46
C GLY A 192 2.51 -17.15 -6.23
N VAL A 193 2.43 -16.01 -6.90
CA VAL A 193 3.31 -14.86 -6.65
C VAL A 193 2.88 -14.18 -5.35
N LYS A 194 3.83 -13.94 -4.44
CA LYS A 194 3.54 -13.26 -3.17
C LYS A 194 3.14 -11.81 -3.41
N VAL A 195 2.21 -11.29 -2.63
CA VAL A 195 1.77 -9.88 -2.73
C VAL A 195 1.93 -9.20 -1.39
N ALA A 196 2.50 -8.00 -1.40
CA ALA A 196 2.54 -7.15 -0.22
C ALA A 196 2.27 -5.68 -0.55
N VAL A 197 1.84 -4.93 0.47
CA VAL A 197 1.66 -3.49 0.42
C VAL A 197 2.70 -2.84 1.32
N CYS A 198 3.45 -1.88 0.77
CA CYS A 198 4.56 -1.19 1.45
C CYS A 198 4.33 0.32 1.40
N SER A 199 3.86 0.92 2.49
CA SER A 199 3.45 2.34 2.52
C SER A 199 4.05 3.10 3.70
N THR A 200 4.23 4.41 3.53
CA THR A 200 4.61 5.33 4.63
C THR A 200 3.40 5.80 5.44
N SER A 201 2.17 5.56 4.96
CA SER A 201 0.93 5.87 5.65
C SER A 201 0.72 4.98 6.86
N ASN A 202 -0.17 5.42 7.76
CA ASN A 202 -0.49 4.68 8.97
C ASN A 202 -1.18 3.34 8.64
N GLU A 203 -0.84 2.30 9.41
CA GLU A 203 -1.33 0.94 9.22
C GLU A 203 -2.85 0.85 9.20
N LYS A 204 -3.56 1.61 10.04
CA LYS A 204 -5.03 1.57 10.10
C LYS A 204 -5.67 1.94 8.76
N ALA A 205 -5.18 2.98 8.08
CA ALA A 205 -5.69 3.39 6.78
C ALA A 205 -5.36 2.36 5.69
N VAL A 206 -4.12 1.87 5.65
CA VAL A 206 -3.67 0.87 4.68
C VAL A 206 -4.45 -0.43 4.82
N SER A 207 -4.60 -0.95 6.05
CA SER A 207 -5.37 -2.14 6.35
C SER A 207 -6.86 -1.98 6.01
N ALA A 208 -7.44 -0.80 6.23
CA ALA A 208 -8.81 -0.52 5.82
C ALA A 208 -8.96 -0.51 4.29
N ILE A 209 -8.03 0.10 3.55
CA ILE A 209 -8.03 0.10 2.08
C ILE A 209 -7.97 -1.34 1.55
N VAL A 210 -7.03 -2.14 2.06
CA VAL A 210 -6.87 -3.54 1.63
C VAL A 210 -8.11 -4.37 1.99
N ALA A 211 -8.59 -4.31 3.23
CA ALA A 211 -9.72 -5.13 3.66
C ALA A 211 -11.05 -4.72 3.02
N CYS A 212 -11.33 -3.41 2.92
CA CYS A 212 -12.62 -2.92 2.44
C CYS A 212 -12.71 -2.88 0.91
N LEU A 213 -11.64 -2.43 0.24
CA LEU A 213 -11.66 -2.17 -1.21
C LEU A 213 -11.21 -3.38 -2.03
N LEU A 214 -10.15 -4.08 -1.63
CA LEU A 214 -9.73 -5.34 -2.28
C LEU A 214 -10.54 -6.55 -1.79
N GLY A 215 -11.15 -6.45 -0.61
CA GLY A 215 -11.98 -7.47 0.00
C GLY A 215 -11.20 -8.44 0.90
N PRO A 216 -11.92 -9.14 1.82
CA PRO A 216 -11.29 -9.95 2.87
C PRO A 216 -10.44 -11.09 2.32
N ASP A 217 -10.92 -11.80 1.28
CA ASP A 217 -10.22 -12.96 0.71
C ASP A 217 -8.84 -12.62 0.12
N ARG A 218 -8.68 -11.40 -0.41
CA ARG A 218 -7.38 -10.88 -0.87
C ARG A 218 -6.57 -10.37 0.31
N ALA A 219 -7.20 -9.66 1.24
CA ALA A 219 -6.55 -9.12 2.42
C ALA A 219 -5.84 -10.20 3.24
N GLU A 220 -6.41 -11.40 3.37
CA GLU A 220 -5.78 -12.55 4.05
C GLU A 220 -4.48 -13.03 3.38
N LYS A 221 -4.30 -12.73 2.09
CA LYS A 221 -3.15 -13.18 1.27
C LYS A 221 -2.14 -12.06 1.00
N ILE A 222 -2.45 -10.83 1.41
CA ILE A 222 -1.61 -9.66 1.21
C ILE A 222 -0.93 -9.31 2.53
N THR A 223 0.40 -9.29 2.55
CA THR A 223 1.13 -8.83 3.74
C THR A 223 1.26 -7.31 3.73
N ILE A 224 1.01 -6.65 4.85
CA ILE A 224 1.04 -5.19 4.96
C ILE A 224 2.26 -4.74 5.77
N PHE A 225 3.03 -3.81 5.21
CA PHE A 225 4.11 -3.08 5.85
C PHE A 225 3.77 -1.59 5.77
N ALA A 226 3.53 -0.96 6.92
CA ALA A 226 3.01 0.40 6.96
C ALA A 226 3.55 1.22 8.13
N GLY A 227 3.57 2.53 7.96
CA GLY A 227 3.83 3.51 9.02
C GLY A 227 5.23 3.38 9.61
N ASP A 228 5.27 3.16 10.92
CA ASP A 228 6.51 3.18 11.71
C ASP A 228 7.06 1.76 11.98
N VAL A 229 6.65 0.77 11.19
CA VAL A 229 7.26 -0.58 11.18
C VAL A 229 8.75 -0.54 10.84
N VAL A 230 9.19 0.53 10.16
CA VAL A 230 10.59 0.87 9.95
C VAL A 230 10.90 2.28 10.47
N PRO A 231 12.11 2.54 11.00
CA PRO A 231 12.45 3.84 11.58
C PRO A 231 12.69 4.93 10.53
N ARG A 232 13.11 4.55 9.31
CA ARG A 232 13.38 5.47 8.20
C ARG A 232 12.39 5.19 7.08
N LYS A 233 11.68 6.23 6.66
CA LYS A 233 10.66 6.19 5.61
C LYS A 233 11.30 6.37 4.23
N LYS A 234 10.55 6.07 3.17
CA LYS A 234 10.96 6.35 1.77
C LYS A 234 11.48 7.79 1.68
N PRO A 235 12.64 8.06 1.04
CA PRO A 235 13.32 7.24 0.04
C PRO A 235 14.27 6.16 0.60
N ASP A 236 14.35 5.97 1.93
CA ASP A 236 15.10 4.84 2.50
C ASP A 236 14.47 3.50 2.07
N PRO A 237 15.27 2.48 1.68
CA PRO A 237 14.77 1.20 1.19
C PRO A 237 14.22 0.27 2.28
N ALA A 238 14.32 0.63 3.57
CA ALA A 238 14.05 -0.26 4.70
C ALA A 238 12.70 -0.98 4.62
N ILE A 239 11.63 -0.30 4.16
CA ILE A 239 10.30 -0.92 4.09
C ILE A 239 10.22 -2.04 3.03
N TYR A 240 10.88 -1.87 1.90
CA TYR A 240 10.94 -2.88 0.85
C TYR A 240 11.88 -4.03 1.22
N LEU A 241 13.01 -3.73 1.86
CA LEU A 241 13.92 -4.75 2.38
C LEU A 241 13.27 -5.58 3.48
N LEU A 242 12.49 -4.95 4.36
CA LEU A 242 11.67 -5.63 5.35
C LEU A 242 10.67 -6.57 4.66
N ALA A 243 9.94 -6.07 3.65
CA ALA A 243 8.99 -6.88 2.91
C ALA A 243 9.64 -8.10 2.26
N ALA A 244 10.74 -7.93 1.55
CA ALA A 244 11.47 -9.04 0.93
C ALA A 244 11.98 -10.06 1.96
N THR A 245 12.49 -9.58 3.10
CA THR A 245 12.96 -10.44 4.20
C THR A 245 11.81 -11.25 4.80
N THR A 246 10.70 -10.60 5.13
CA THR A 246 9.51 -11.25 5.71
C THR A 246 8.84 -12.22 4.74
N LEU A 247 8.85 -11.89 3.45
CA LEU A 247 8.35 -12.77 2.40
C LEU A 247 9.36 -13.84 2.00
N GLU A 248 10.59 -13.87 2.52
CA GLU A 248 11.64 -14.82 2.16
C GLU A 248 11.91 -14.88 0.65
N VAL A 249 12.07 -13.71 0.03
CA VAL A 249 12.36 -13.59 -1.41
C VAL A 249 13.59 -12.73 -1.66
N ASP A 250 14.30 -13.00 -2.75
CA ASP A 250 15.41 -12.14 -3.19
C ASP A 250 14.86 -10.81 -3.74
N PRO A 251 15.36 -9.64 -3.30
CA PRO A 251 14.94 -8.35 -3.83
C PRO A 251 15.08 -8.25 -5.36
N SER A 252 16.10 -8.87 -5.96
CA SER A 252 16.30 -8.88 -7.41
C SER A 252 15.22 -9.64 -8.18
N SER A 253 14.43 -10.47 -7.49
CA SER A 253 13.28 -11.22 -8.02
C SER A 253 11.94 -10.54 -7.70
N CYS A 254 11.94 -9.34 -7.13
CA CYS A 254 10.75 -8.58 -6.80
C CYS A 254 10.49 -7.48 -7.83
N VAL A 255 9.21 -7.21 -8.08
CA VAL A 255 8.76 -6.04 -8.84
C VAL A 255 7.92 -5.16 -7.92
N VAL A 256 8.29 -3.89 -7.84
CA VAL A 256 7.56 -2.85 -7.10
C VAL A 256 6.66 -2.09 -8.06
N VAL A 257 5.43 -1.77 -7.63
CA VAL A 257 4.56 -0.79 -8.29
C VAL A 257 4.47 0.44 -7.40
N GLU A 258 4.88 1.58 -7.94
CA GLU A 258 5.00 2.87 -7.24
C GLU A 258 4.34 4.00 -8.05
N ASP A 259 4.11 5.15 -7.43
CA ASP A 259 3.59 6.34 -8.12
C ASP A 259 4.51 7.56 -8.01
N SER A 260 5.41 7.60 -7.02
CA SER A 260 6.24 8.76 -6.70
C SER A 260 7.73 8.49 -6.91
N ASN A 261 8.52 9.54 -7.17
CA ASN A 261 9.97 9.45 -7.30
C ASN A 261 10.63 9.05 -5.97
N ILE A 262 10.09 9.51 -4.84
CA ILE A 262 10.57 9.14 -3.51
C ILE A 262 10.42 7.64 -3.29
N GLY A 263 9.27 7.07 -3.66
CA GLY A 263 9.02 5.65 -3.55
C GLY A 263 9.78 4.81 -4.56
N LEU A 264 9.87 5.30 -5.81
CA LEU A 264 10.76 4.75 -6.83
C LEU A 264 12.21 4.65 -6.31
N SER A 265 12.74 5.72 -5.73
CA SER A 265 14.10 5.76 -5.19
C SER A 265 14.31 4.71 -4.09
N ALA A 266 13.33 4.53 -3.19
CA ALA A 266 13.38 3.48 -2.18
C ALA A 266 13.39 2.08 -2.79
N ALA A 267 12.56 1.82 -3.81
CA ALA A 267 12.52 0.54 -4.51
C ALA A 267 13.84 0.23 -5.23
N LYS A 268 14.41 1.23 -5.93
CA LYS A 268 15.72 1.08 -6.60
C LYS A 268 16.84 0.85 -5.60
N ALA A 269 16.86 1.59 -4.49
CA ALA A 269 17.85 1.41 -3.42
C ALA A 269 17.74 0.03 -2.73
N ALA A 270 16.56 -0.60 -2.74
CA ALA A 270 16.35 -1.97 -2.27
C ALA A 270 16.83 -3.04 -3.28
N GLY A 271 17.33 -2.65 -4.45
CA GLY A 271 17.78 -3.58 -5.50
C GLY A 271 16.65 -4.19 -6.32
N MET A 272 15.45 -3.60 -6.28
CA MET A 272 14.26 -4.14 -6.94
C MET A 272 13.99 -3.49 -8.30
N LYS A 273 13.26 -4.21 -9.17
CA LYS A 273 12.64 -3.61 -10.35
C LYS A 273 11.45 -2.77 -9.91
N CYS A 274 11.24 -1.62 -10.55
CA CYS A 274 10.17 -0.70 -10.19
C CYS A 274 9.44 -0.21 -11.43
N ILE A 275 8.13 -0.44 -11.45
CA ILE A 275 7.19 0.11 -12.42
C ILE A 275 6.49 1.30 -11.75
N VAL A 276 6.51 2.45 -12.40
CA VAL A 276 5.77 3.62 -11.94
C VAL A 276 4.42 3.69 -12.65
N THR A 277 3.34 3.84 -11.89
CA THR A 277 2.02 4.23 -12.38
C THR A 277 1.68 5.61 -11.85
N LYS A 278 1.83 6.64 -12.69
CA LYS A 278 1.61 8.05 -12.32
C LYS A 278 0.26 8.23 -11.65
N SER A 279 0.19 8.95 -10.52
CA SER A 279 -1.06 9.29 -9.84
C SER A 279 -1.48 10.72 -10.12
N GLY A 280 -2.60 11.18 -9.55
CA GLY A 280 -3.13 12.52 -9.78
C GLY A 280 -2.18 13.66 -9.46
N TYR A 281 -1.20 13.46 -8.57
CA TYR A 281 -0.28 14.52 -8.13
C TYR A 281 1.21 14.24 -8.35
N THR A 282 1.56 13.09 -8.93
CA THR A 282 2.96 12.71 -9.19
C THR A 282 3.31 12.70 -10.68
N ALA A 283 2.36 13.01 -11.58
CA ALA A 283 2.54 12.85 -13.02
C ALA A 283 3.74 13.62 -13.62
N ASP A 284 4.10 14.74 -13.02
CA ASP A 284 5.19 15.64 -13.43
C ASP A 284 6.50 15.39 -12.68
N GLU A 285 6.57 14.38 -11.81
CA GLU A 285 7.82 14.00 -11.15
C GLU A 285 8.81 13.33 -12.12
N ASP A 286 10.09 13.35 -11.77
CA ASP A 286 11.14 12.69 -12.55
C ASP A 286 11.13 11.18 -12.28
N PHE A 287 10.95 10.37 -13.33
CA PHE A 287 10.96 8.90 -13.23
C PHE A 287 12.09 8.26 -14.05
N VAL A 288 13.18 8.99 -14.32
CA VAL A 288 14.30 8.53 -15.17
C VAL A 288 14.91 7.19 -14.72
N ILE A 289 14.87 6.88 -13.42
CA ILE A 289 15.42 5.64 -12.85
C ILE A 289 14.42 4.47 -12.79
N ALA A 290 13.18 4.66 -13.26
CA ALA A 290 12.17 3.61 -13.32
C ALA A 290 12.49 2.60 -14.41
N ASP A 291 12.11 1.34 -14.20
CA ASP A 291 12.26 0.29 -15.21
C ASP A 291 11.13 0.35 -16.26
N ALA A 292 9.96 0.89 -15.88
CA ALA A 292 8.87 1.26 -16.78
C ALA A 292 7.98 2.34 -16.14
N VAL A 293 7.31 3.15 -16.95
CA VAL A 293 6.40 4.21 -16.48
C VAL A 293 5.10 4.15 -17.29
N PHE A 294 3.96 4.16 -16.60
CA PHE A 294 2.62 4.13 -17.17
C PHE A 294 1.71 5.17 -16.50
N ASP A 295 0.58 5.46 -17.12
CA ASP A 295 -0.51 6.26 -16.55
C ASP A 295 -1.30 5.48 -15.49
N CYS A 296 -1.48 4.17 -15.69
CA CYS A 296 -2.12 3.23 -14.76
C CYS A 296 -1.71 1.78 -15.09
N ILE A 297 -2.26 0.80 -14.36
CA ILE A 297 -2.11 -0.62 -14.71
C ILE A 297 -3.10 -0.98 -15.84
N GLY A 298 -4.36 -0.55 -15.69
CA GLY A 298 -5.43 -0.70 -16.68
C GLY A 298 -6.13 -2.06 -16.65
N ASP A 299 -7.37 -2.08 -17.13
CA ASP A 299 -8.18 -3.28 -17.33
C ASP A 299 -8.46 -3.49 -18.81
N PRO A 300 -8.67 -4.73 -19.30
CA PRO A 300 -9.06 -4.97 -20.69
C PRO A 300 -10.30 -4.16 -21.09
N PRO A 301 -10.35 -3.59 -22.31
CA PRO A 301 -9.37 -3.72 -23.40
C PRO A 301 -8.19 -2.73 -23.33
N GLU A 302 -8.12 -1.88 -22.32
CA GLU A 302 -7.16 -0.77 -22.21
C GLU A 302 -6.01 -1.06 -21.23
N GLY A 303 -5.69 -2.33 -20.98
CA GLY A 303 -4.58 -2.73 -20.12
C GLY A 303 -3.23 -2.18 -20.59
N ARG A 304 -2.42 -1.67 -19.66
CA ARG A 304 -1.07 -1.15 -19.96
C ARG A 304 0.01 -2.21 -19.74
N PHE A 305 -0.11 -2.96 -18.65
CA PHE A 305 0.75 -4.09 -18.36
C PHE A 305 0.03 -5.13 -17.49
N ASP A 306 0.59 -6.33 -17.46
CA ASP A 306 0.09 -7.48 -16.71
C ASP A 306 1.24 -8.19 -15.97
N LEU A 307 0.93 -9.32 -15.34
CA LEU A 307 1.94 -10.10 -14.64
C LEU A 307 3.05 -10.65 -15.55
N GLU A 308 2.77 -10.91 -16.83
CA GLU A 308 3.77 -11.39 -17.78
C GLU A 308 4.78 -10.30 -18.13
N PHE A 309 4.32 -9.05 -18.28
CA PHE A 309 5.21 -7.90 -18.41
C PHE A 309 6.16 -7.79 -17.20
N CYS A 310 5.67 -7.96 -15.97
CA CYS A 310 6.49 -7.96 -14.76
C CYS A 310 7.59 -9.05 -14.81
N ALA A 311 7.26 -10.25 -15.30
CA ALA A 311 8.24 -11.33 -15.47
C ALA A 311 9.32 -10.97 -16.50
N ASN A 312 8.92 -10.43 -17.65
CA ASN A 312 9.83 -10.00 -18.71
C ASN A 312 10.76 -8.86 -18.25
N LEU A 313 10.31 -8.01 -17.34
CA LEU A 313 11.10 -6.91 -16.79
C LEU A 313 12.32 -7.39 -15.99
N LEU A 314 12.19 -8.53 -15.30
CA LEU A 314 13.27 -9.15 -14.54
C LEU A 314 14.36 -9.75 -15.44
N GLN A 315 14.02 -10.15 -16.67
CA GLN A 315 14.96 -10.81 -17.59
C GLN A 315 15.92 -9.85 -18.32
N LYS A 316 15.62 -8.56 -18.40
CA LYS A 316 16.37 -7.58 -19.23
C LYS A 316 17.76 -7.22 -18.67
N GLN A 317 18.38 -8.09 -17.87
CA GLN A 317 19.48 -7.73 -17.01
C GLN A 317 20.87 -8.12 -17.52
N PHE A 318 21.13 -8.19 -18.83
CA PHE A 318 22.52 -8.29 -19.32
C PHE A 318 22.70 -7.59 -20.66
N VAL A 319 23.40 -6.44 -20.66
CA VAL A 319 24.20 -6.03 -21.82
C VAL A 319 25.53 -6.72 -21.63
N SER A 320 25.81 -7.70 -22.49
CA SER A 320 27.10 -8.41 -22.56
C SER A 320 28.23 -7.47 -22.95
#